data_AF-A0A1J5JL35-F1
#
_entry.id   AF-A0A1J5JL35-F1
#
_cell.length_a   1.000
_cell.length_b   1.000
_cell.length_c   1.000
_cell.angle_alpha   90.00
_cell.angle_beta   90.00
_cell.angle_gamma   90.00
#
_symmetry.space_group_name_H-M   'P 1'
#
loop_
_entity.id
_entity.type
_entity.pdbx_description
1 polymer ?
#
loop_
_entity_poly.entity_id
_entity_poly.type
_entity_poly.pdbx_seq_one_letter_code
_entity_poly.pdbx_strand_id
1 'polypeptide(L)'
;MTTPMMRLQDPDKTKILIVTLPETTPVLEAARLQDDLRRAGITPWAWVVNASLAATGTAHPVLAARAASEAPEIASVRDGLATRLAVVPMQAEDPVGADRLSALAGRGLAAAAE
;
A
#
# COMPACT_ATOMS: atom_id res chain seq x y z
N MET A 1 -5.73 33.95 0.95
CA MET A 1 -6.80 32.98 0.66
C MET A 1 -6.15 31.66 0.31
N THR A 2 -6.51 30.56 0.98
CA THR A 2 -5.93 29.23 0.74
C THR A 2 -6.86 28.44 -0.18
N THR A 3 -6.32 27.87 -1.25
CA THR A 3 -7.08 26.97 -2.14
C THR A 3 -6.99 25.52 -1.66
N PRO A 4 -7.93 24.63 -2.05
CA PRO A 4 -7.81 23.20 -1.77
C PRO A 4 -6.50 22.59 -2.28
N MET A 5 -5.99 23.05 -3.43
CA MET A 5 -4.72 22.59 -3.99
C MET A 5 -3.55 22.85 -3.04
N MET A 6 -3.48 24.04 -2.44
CA MET A 6 -2.44 24.37 -1.46
C MET A 6 -2.48 23.44 -0.24
N ARG A 7 -3.66 22.94 0.16
CA ARG A 7 -3.80 21.97 1.26
C ARG A 7 -3.33 20.58 0.86
N LEU A 8 -3.54 20.17 -0.40
CA LEU A 8 -3.06 18.88 -0.91
C LEU A 8 -1.53 18.84 -0.99
N GLN A 9 -0.90 19.97 -1.32
CA GLN A 9 0.55 20.12 -1.37
C GLN A 9 1.20 20.23 0.02
N ASP A 10 0.44 20.60 1.05
CA ASP A 10 0.93 20.74 2.43
C ASP A 10 1.02 19.36 3.13
N PRO A 11 2.23 18.83 3.39
CA PRO A 11 2.41 17.52 3.99
C PRO A 11 1.96 17.47 5.46
N ASP A 12 1.82 18.60 6.16
CA ASP A 12 1.32 18.63 7.54
C ASP A 12 -0.22 18.59 7.60
N LYS A 13 -0.89 18.81 6.47
CA LYS A 13 -2.35 18.77 6.36
C LYS A 13 -2.87 17.57 5.60
N THR A 14 -2.14 17.10 4.61
CA THR A 14 -2.57 15.99 3.74
C THR A 14 -1.50 14.91 3.68
N LYS A 15 -1.91 13.66 3.91
CA LYS A 15 -1.10 12.47 3.63
C LYS A 15 -1.70 11.74 2.45
N ILE A 16 -1.00 11.72 1.32
CA ILE A 16 -1.40 10.93 0.16
C ILE A 16 -0.84 9.52 0.28
N LEU A 17 -1.69 8.52 0.13
CA LEU A 17 -1.29 7.12 0.09
C LEU A 17 -1.57 6.59 -1.31
N ILE A 18 -0.55 5.96 -1.91
CA ILE A 18 -0.73 5.23 -3.18
C ILE A 18 -1.00 3.78 -2.85
N VAL A 19 -2.09 3.23 -3.38
CA VAL A 19 -2.45 1.82 -3.22
C VAL A 19 -2.21 1.11 -4.55
N THR A 20 -1.56 -0.05 -4.51
CA THR A 20 -1.29 -0.88 -5.68
C THR A 20 -1.36 -2.38 -5.33
N LEU A 21 -1.16 -3.24 -6.31
CA LEU A 21 -1.03 -4.70 -6.17
C LEU A 21 0.43 -5.12 -6.33
N PRO A 22 0.86 -6.26 -5.78
CA PRO A 22 2.23 -6.78 -5.92
C PRO A 22 2.47 -7.42 -7.30
N GLU A 23 2.20 -6.66 -8.36
CA GLU A 23 2.29 -7.09 -9.75
C GLU A 23 2.99 -6.01 -10.58
N THR A 24 3.71 -6.41 -11.62
CA THR A 24 4.56 -5.50 -12.42
C THR A 24 3.78 -4.32 -13.00
N THR A 25 2.63 -4.57 -13.64
CA THR A 25 1.84 -3.51 -14.29
C THR A 25 1.24 -2.53 -13.26
N PRO A 26 0.54 -2.98 -12.20
CA PRO A 26 0.06 -2.09 -11.14
C PRO A 26 1.17 -1.27 -10.46
N VAL A 27 2.35 -1.85 -10.21
CA VAL A 27 3.49 -1.09 -9.64
C VAL A 27 3.98 -0.02 -10.61
N LEU A 28 4.10 -0.33 -11.90
CA LEU A 28 4.52 0.63 -12.92
C LEU A 28 3.52 1.77 -13.09
N GLU A 29 2.22 1.48 -13.09
CA GLU A 29 1.16 2.48 -13.18
C GLU A 29 1.15 3.38 -11.94
N ALA A 30 1.28 2.80 -10.75
CA ALA A 30 1.39 3.52 -9.50
C ALA A 30 2.64 4.42 -9.44
N ALA A 31 3.76 3.98 -10.03
CA ALA A 31 4.98 4.78 -10.11
C ALA A 31 4.80 5.99 -11.02
N ARG A 32 4.13 5.82 -12.17
CA ARG A 32 3.77 6.93 -13.06
C ARG A 32 2.83 7.92 -12.36
N LEU A 33 1.84 7.43 -11.61
CA LEU A 33 0.96 8.29 -10.80
C LEU A 33 1.75 9.08 -9.75
N GLN A 34 2.73 8.47 -9.09
CA GLN A 34 3.61 9.18 -8.16
C GLN A 34 4.37 10.31 -8.85
N ASP A 35 4.90 10.09 -10.05
CA ASP A 35 5.61 11.12 -10.81
C ASP A 35 4.65 12.25 -11.24
N ASP A 36 3.42 11.92 -11.62
CA ASP A 36 2.37 12.90 -11.91
C ASP A 36 2.04 13.77 -10.70
N LEU A 37 1.89 13.16 -9.52
CA LEU A 37 1.66 13.88 -8.26
C LEU A 37 2.83 14.80 -7.91
N ARG A 38 4.08 14.32 -8.08
CA ARG A 38 5.28 15.11 -7.83
C ARG A 38 5.36 16.33 -8.74
N ARG A 39 5.01 16.21 -10.03
CA ARG A 39 4.90 17.36 -10.94
C ARG A 39 3.86 18.39 -10.48
N ALA A 40 2.81 17.94 -9.80
CA ALA A 40 1.81 18.79 -9.18
C ALA A 40 2.22 19.34 -7.80
N GLY A 41 3.45 19.10 -7.33
CA GLY A 41 3.95 19.53 -6.02
C GLY A 41 3.42 18.69 -4.85
N ILE A 42 2.92 17.48 -5.11
CA ILE A 42 2.36 16.58 -4.10
C ILE A 42 3.30 15.38 -3.97
N THR A 43 3.86 15.17 -2.77
CA THR A 43 4.70 14.00 -2.50
C THR A 43 3.88 12.94 -1.74
N PRO A 44 3.72 11.72 -2.29
CA PRO A 44 3.09 10.63 -1.56
C PRO A 44 3.78 10.37 -0.22
N TRP A 45 2.99 10.21 0.83
CA TRP A 45 3.48 9.98 2.18
C TRP A 45 3.82 8.51 2.44
N ALA A 46 3.06 7.59 1.84
CA ALA A 46 3.25 6.15 1.93
C ALA A 46 2.69 5.41 0.71
N TRP A 47 3.12 4.16 0.57
CA TRP A 47 2.58 3.18 -0.36
C TRP A 47 1.91 2.03 0.41
N VAL A 48 0.86 1.48 -0.17
CA VAL A 48 0.17 0.27 0.31
C VAL A 48 0.17 -0.75 -0.82
N VAL A 49 0.85 -1.86 -0.61
CA VAL A 49 0.77 -3.03 -1.51
C VAL A 49 -0.33 -3.93 -0.97
N ASN A 50 -1.47 -3.95 -1.65
CA ASN A 50 -2.67 -4.64 -1.22
C ASN A 50 -2.77 -6.06 -1.80
N ALA A 51 -3.57 -6.90 -1.16
CA ALA A 51 -3.88 -8.26 -1.61
C ALA A 51 -2.65 -9.13 -1.89
N SER A 52 -1.63 -9.03 -1.04
CA SER A 52 -0.41 -9.83 -1.17
C SER A 52 -0.62 -11.26 -0.65
N LEU A 53 -0.34 -12.25 -1.50
CA LEU A 53 -0.23 -13.65 -1.08
C LEU A 53 1.04 -13.87 -0.25
N ALA A 54 2.13 -13.14 -0.53
CA ALA A 54 3.37 -13.22 0.25
C ALA A 54 3.15 -12.85 1.73
N ALA A 55 2.25 -11.91 2.01
CA ALA A 55 1.89 -11.54 3.38
C ALA A 55 0.96 -12.54 4.09
N THR A 56 0.39 -13.55 3.39
CA THR A 56 -0.51 -14.54 4.01
C THR A 56 0.21 -15.68 4.72
N GLY A 57 1.48 -15.95 4.38
CA GLY A 57 2.20 -17.12 4.88
C GLY A 57 1.66 -18.48 4.39
N THR A 58 0.90 -18.49 3.28
CA THR A 58 0.32 -19.71 2.72
C THR A 58 1.37 -20.77 2.37
N ALA A 59 1.08 -22.03 2.71
CA ALA A 59 1.90 -23.19 2.36
C ALA A 59 1.35 -23.97 1.15
N HIS A 60 0.22 -23.55 0.58
CA HIS A 60 -0.35 -24.24 -0.57
C HIS A 60 0.58 -24.06 -1.79
N PRO A 61 1.03 -25.13 -2.48
CA PRO A 61 2.12 -25.04 -3.46
C PRO A 61 1.91 -23.98 -4.56
N VAL A 62 0.69 -23.91 -5.10
CA VAL A 62 0.36 -22.93 -6.15
C VAL A 62 0.35 -21.50 -5.62
N LEU A 63 -0.15 -21.29 -4.40
CA LEU A 63 -0.24 -19.96 -3.81
C LEU A 63 1.13 -19.49 -3.31
N ALA A 64 1.95 -20.40 -2.80
CA ALA A 64 3.34 -20.13 -2.44
C ALA A 64 4.19 -19.75 -3.66
N ALA A 65 4.00 -20.43 -4.81
CA ALA A 65 4.66 -20.05 -6.06
C ALA A 65 4.22 -18.66 -6.53
N ARG A 66 2.94 -18.31 -6.39
CA ARG A 66 2.44 -16.96 -6.70
C ARG A 66 2.97 -15.90 -5.73
N ALA A 67 2.96 -16.17 -4.43
CA ALA A 67 3.57 -15.32 -3.42
C ALA A 67 5.06 -15.05 -3.72
N ALA A 68 5.82 -16.05 -4.16
CA ALA A 68 7.22 -15.85 -4.55
C ALA A 68 7.38 -14.89 -5.74
N SER A 69 6.43 -14.87 -6.68
CA SER A 69 6.44 -13.95 -7.82
C SER A 69 6.16 -12.49 -7.44
N GLU A 70 5.58 -12.24 -6.27
CA GLU A 70 5.32 -10.89 -5.73
C GLU A 70 6.59 -10.22 -5.17
N ALA A 71 7.58 -11.02 -4.75
CA ALA A 71 8.74 -10.53 -3.99
C ALA A 71 9.56 -9.43 -4.72
N PRO A 72 9.84 -9.52 -6.04
CA PRO A 72 10.55 -8.47 -6.76
C PRO A 72 9.78 -7.15 -6.80
N GLU A 73 8.46 -7.21 -6.93
CA GLU A 73 7.60 -6.02 -7.01
C GLU A 73 7.43 -5.34 -5.65
N ILE A 74 7.31 -6.14 -4.58
CA ILE A 74 7.32 -5.60 -3.21
C ILE A 74 8.67 -4.95 -2.90
N ALA A 75 9.78 -5.58 -3.33
CA ALA A 75 11.12 -5.03 -3.15
C ALA A 75 11.32 -3.73 -3.95
N SER A 76 10.87 -3.66 -5.20
CA SER A 76 10.97 -2.45 -6.02
C SER A 76 10.23 -1.26 -5.38
N VAL A 77 9.06 -1.50 -4.81
CA VAL A 77 8.32 -0.48 -4.06
C VAL A 77 9.07 -0.06 -2.80
N ARG A 78 9.50 -1.02 -1.97
CA ARG A 78 10.19 -0.76 -0.69
C ARG A 78 11.51 -0.01 -0.88
N ASP A 79 12.30 -0.43 -1.86
CA ASP A 79 13.70 -0.02 -1.98
C ASP A 79 13.87 1.18 -2.92
N GLY A 80 12.85 1.49 -3.75
CA GLY A 80 12.93 2.55 -4.76
C GLY A 80 11.80 3.59 -4.77
N LEU A 81 10.56 3.22 -4.42
CA LEU A 81 9.40 4.10 -4.63
C LEU A 81 8.85 4.71 -3.35
N ALA A 82 8.92 3.98 -2.23
CA ALA A 82 8.22 4.31 -1.00
C ALA A 82 9.16 4.66 0.15
N THR A 83 8.90 5.76 0.85
CA THR A 83 9.54 6.05 2.15
C THR A 83 8.86 5.28 3.30
N ARG A 84 7.57 4.96 3.13
CA ARG A 84 6.76 4.18 4.07
C ARG A 84 5.95 3.18 3.27
N LEU A 85 5.93 1.94 3.73
CA LEU A 85 5.26 0.85 3.04
C LEU A 85 4.42 0.04 4.03
N ALA A 86 3.18 -0.24 3.65
CA ALA A 86 2.37 -1.29 4.25
C ALA A 86 2.11 -2.39 3.21
N VAL A 87 2.16 -3.65 3.64
CA VAL A 87 1.78 -4.80 2.82
C VAL A 87 0.59 -5.46 3.47
N VAL A 88 -0.55 -5.50 2.76
CA VAL A 88 -1.82 -6.02 3.28
C VAL A 88 -2.02 -7.43 2.72
N PRO A 89 -2.25 -8.44 3.59
CA PRO A 89 -2.48 -9.80 3.15
C PRO A 89 -3.81 -9.94 2.41
N MET A 90 -3.81 -10.75 1.34
CA MET A 90 -5.04 -11.18 0.68
C MET A 90 -5.94 -11.92 1.69
N GLN A 91 -7.22 -11.54 1.72
CA GLN A 91 -8.24 -12.20 2.55
C GLN A 91 -8.95 -13.28 1.76
N ALA A 92 -9.35 -14.36 2.43
CA ALA A 92 -10.13 -15.43 1.81
C ALA A 92 -11.58 -15.00 1.53
N GLU A 93 -12.09 -14.03 2.28
CA GLU A 93 -13.42 -13.46 2.13
C GLU A 93 -13.33 -11.94 2.01
N ASP A 94 -14.32 -11.33 1.37
CA ASP A 94 -14.38 -9.89 1.25
C ASP A 94 -14.42 -9.22 2.64
N PRO A 95 -13.66 -8.11 2.84
CA PRO A 95 -13.55 -7.42 4.12
C PRO A 95 -14.77 -6.54 4.41
N VAL A 96 -15.96 -7.16 4.42
CA VAL A 96 -17.24 -6.52 4.69
C VAL A 96 -17.56 -6.61 6.18
N GLY A 97 -17.98 -5.48 6.77
CA GLY A 97 -18.26 -5.37 8.20
C GLY A 97 -17.02 -4.97 9.01
N ALA A 98 -17.25 -4.43 10.20
CA ALA A 98 -16.20 -3.85 11.04
C ALA A 98 -15.10 -4.87 11.36
N ASP A 99 -15.47 -6.08 11.76
CA ASP A 99 -14.52 -7.11 12.19
C ASP A 99 -13.54 -7.52 11.08
N ARG A 100 -14.07 -7.77 9.87
CA ARG A 100 -13.24 -8.18 8.73
C ARG A 100 -12.41 -7.04 8.18
N LEU A 101 -12.92 -5.81 8.23
CA LEU A 101 -12.16 -4.63 7.84
C LEU A 101 -11.00 -4.39 8.81
N SER A 102 -11.23 -4.52 10.13
CA SER A 102 -10.18 -4.40 11.14
C SER A 102 -9.10 -5.48 11.01
N ALA A 103 -9.45 -6.67 10.52
CA ALA A 103 -8.48 -7.74 10.29
C ALA A 103 -7.40 -7.38 9.24
N LEU A 104 -7.69 -6.46 8.31
CA LEU A 104 -6.71 -6.00 7.32
C LEU A 104 -5.53 -5.23 7.93
N ALA A 105 -5.75 -4.54 9.05
CA ALA A 105 -4.77 -3.60 9.61
C ALA A 105 -3.68 -4.27 10.49
N GLY A 106 -3.71 -5.61 10.63
CA GLY A 106 -2.83 -6.36 11.52
C GLY A 106 -2.99 -5.98 13.00
N ARG A 107 -2.25 -6.64 13.90
CA ARG A 107 -2.24 -6.33 15.35
C ARG A 107 -1.49 -5.03 15.70
N GLY A 108 -1.36 -4.09 14.77
CA GLY A 108 -0.63 -2.83 14.98
C GLY A 108 -1.43 -1.73 15.70
N LEU A 109 -2.76 -1.83 15.72
CA LEU A 109 -3.63 -0.83 16.37
C LEU A 109 -3.96 -1.13 17.85
N ALA A 110 -3.66 -2.34 18.35
CA ALA A 110 -3.92 -2.69 19.75
C ALA A 110 -2.84 -2.17 20.73
N ALA A 111 -1.67 -1.75 20.22
CA ALA A 111 -0.53 -1.33 21.04
C ALA A 111 -0.39 0.21 21.21
N ALA A 112 -1.28 1.00 20.62
CA ALA A 112 -1.26 2.47 20.72
C ALA A 112 -2.38 3.04 21.63
N ALA A 113 -3.00 2.17 22.43
CA ALA A 113 -3.99 2.53 23.43
C ALA A 113 -3.57 2.00 24.82
N GLU A 114 -2.38 2.41 25.27
CA GLU A 114 -1.98 2.45 26.68
C GLU A 114 -1.19 3.74 26.95
#